data_AF-A0A151Y5G1-F1
#
_entry.id   AF-A0A151Y5G1-F1
#
_cell.length_a   1.000
_cell.length_b   1.000
_cell.length_c   1.000
_cell.angle_alpha   90.00
_cell.angle_beta   90.00
_cell.angle_gamma   90.00
#
_symmetry.space_group_name_H-M   'P 1'
#
loop_
_entity.id
_entity.type
_entity.pdbx_description
1 polymer ?
#
loop_
_entity_poly.entity_id
_entity_poly.type
_entity_poly.pdbx_seq_one_letter_code
_entity_poly.pdbx_strand_id
1 'polypeptide(L)'
;MLNFGLNVLLVLLFSMHVYFAFKGFRGSKIHLMNLLRQGVVDNVFRHSRKILYLLLIPAVLITGIATWSFYNVLTFCGASDLILYIILGTFTCYSMTVIAAFLFCKVLQLAAHKAGL
;
A
#
# COMPACT_ATOMS: atom_id res chain seq x y z
N MET A 1 21.47 -16.79 6.15
CA MET A 1 21.51 -15.84 5.01
C MET A 1 20.37 -16.20 4.06
N LEU A 2 19.20 -15.56 4.21
CA LEU A 2 18.14 -15.69 3.21
C LEU A 2 18.70 -15.10 1.90
N ASN A 3 18.68 -15.89 0.84
CA ASN A 3 19.39 -15.65 -0.42
C ASN A 3 19.28 -14.19 -0.90
N PHE A 4 20.39 -13.48 -1.12
CA PHE A 4 20.38 -12.07 -1.56
C PHE A 4 19.49 -11.85 -2.79
N GLY A 5 19.55 -12.78 -3.76
CA GLY A 5 18.67 -12.76 -4.92
C GLY A 5 17.17 -12.88 -4.59
N LEU A 6 16.81 -13.61 -3.53
CA LEU A 6 15.43 -13.72 -3.07
C LEU A 6 14.95 -12.40 -2.45
N ASN A 7 15.81 -11.67 -1.73
CA ASN A 7 15.48 -10.34 -1.23
C ASN A 7 15.27 -9.33 -2.37
N VAL A 8 16.16 -9.32 -3.37
CA VAL A 8 16.03 -8.47 -4.55
C VAL A 8 14.73 -8.77 -5.31
N LEU A 9 14.42 -10.06 -5.51
CA LEU A 9 13.19 -10.48 -6.15
C LEU A 9 11.95 -10.00 -5.37
N LEU A 10 11.97 -10.11 -4.04
CA LEU A 10 10.86 -9.69 -3.18
C LEU A 10 10.60 -8.19 -3.28
N VAL A 11 11.68 -7.38 -3.26
CA VAL A 11 11.62 -5.92 -3.41
C VAL A 11 11.07 -5.54 -4.80
N LEU A 12 11.50 -6.22 -5.85
CA LEU A 12 11.01 -5.98 -7.21
C LEU A 12 9.53 -6.33 -7.35
N LEU A 13 9.11 -7.50 -6.86
CA LEU A 13 7.70 -7.93 -6.89
C LEU A 13 6.82 -6.97 -6.10
N PHE A 14 7.27 -6.55 -4.91
CA PHE A 14 6.54 -5.58 -4.11
C PHE A 14 6.47 -4.20 -4.79
N SER A 15 7.57 -3.73 -5.40
CA SER A 15 7.58 -2.47 -6.16
C SER A 15 6.63 -2.52 -7.37
N MET A 16 6.60 -3.64 -8.09
CA MET A 16 5.65 -3.86 -9.18
C MET A 16 4.21 -3.86 -8.65
N HIS A 17 3.94 -4.49 -7.51
CA HIS A 17 2.61 -4.47 -6.89
C HIS A 17 2.19 -3.04 -6.52
N VAL A 18 3.07 -2.26 -5.87
CA VAL A 18 2.81 -0.85 -5.53
C VAL A 18 2.57 -0.03 -6.79
N TYR A 19 3.34 -0.25 -7.85
CA TYR A 19 3.15 0.42 -9.14
C TYR A 19 1.78 0.09 -9.77
N PHE A 20 1.38 -1.18 -9.80
CA PHE A 20 0.06 -1.59 -10.29
C PHE A 20 -1.07 -1.01 -9.43
N ALA A 21 -0.91 -0.99 -8.11
CA ALA A 21 -1.87 -0.39 -7.18
C ALA A 21 -2.01 1.12 -7.45
N PHE A 22 -0.90 1.82 -7.70
CA PHE A 22 -0.89 3.24 -8.04
C PHE A 22 -1.54 3.51 -9.40
N LYS A 23 -1.27 2.69 -10.42
CA LYS A 23 -1.92 2.79 -11.73
C LYS A 23 -3.44 2.58 -11.61
N GLY A 24 -3.86 1.59 -10.82
CA GLY A 24 -5.27 1.35 -10.51
C GLY A 24 -5.92 2.53 -9.77
N PHE A 25 -5.22 3.12 -8.80
CA PHE A 25 -5.69 4.31 -8.09
C PHE A 25 -5.83 5.53 -9.01
N ARG A 26 -4.87 5.75 -9.90
CA ARG A 26 -4.92 6.85 -10.88
C ARG A 26 -6.15 6.73 -11.80
N GLY A 27 -6.53 5.52 -12.18
CA GLY A 27 -7.75 5.25 -12.95
C GLY A 27 -9.04 5.43 -12.14
N SER A 28 -9.02 5.14 -10.84
CA SER A 28 -10.20 5.25 -9.96
C SER A 28 -10.39 6.63 -9.33
N LYS A 29 -9.42 7.56 -9.47
CA LYS A 29 -9.45 8.91 -8.89
C LYS A 29 -10.75 9.67 -9.20
N ILE A 30 -11.25 9.59 -10.43
CA ILE A 30 -12.46 10.31 -10.85
C ILE A 30 -13.69 9.75 -10.12
N HIS A 31 -13.78 8.43 -10.01
CA HIS A 31 -14.88 7.76 -9.32
C HIS A 31 -14.83 8.03 -7.81
N LEU A 32 -13.63 8.06 -7.22
CA LEU A 32 -13.41 8.42 -5.82
C LEU A 32 -13.80 9.88 -5.54
N MET A 33 -13.44 10.81 -6.43
CA MET A 33 -13.83 12.22 -6.32
C MET A 33 -15.35 12.41 -6.37
N ASN A 34 -16.04 11.68 -7.26
CA ASN A 34 -17.50 11.74 -7.34
C ASN A 34 -18.15 11.22 -6.05
N LEU A 35 -17.64 10.12 -5.49
CA LEU A 35 -18.19 9.55 -4.26
C LEU A 35 -17.88 10.42 -3.02
N LEU A 36 -16.69 11.03 -2.95
CA LEU A 36 -16.35 12.08 -1.97
C LEU A 36 -17.31 13.27 -2.06
N ARG A 37 -17.61 13.73 -3.28
CA ARG A 37 -18.51 14.87 -3.51
C ARG A 37 -19.95 14.58 -3.13
N GLN A 38 -20.40 13.33 -3.19
CA GLN A 38 -21.75 12.90 -2.80
C GLN A 38 -21.90 12.69 -1.28
N GLY A 39 -20.84 12.87 -0.47
CA GLY A 39 -20.91 12.67 0.99
C GLY A 39 -21.16 11.21 1.42
N VAL A 40 -21.17 10.27 0.47
CA VAL A 40 -21.42 8.83 0.71
C VAL A 40 -20.25 8.18 1.47
N VAL A 41 -19.08 8.81 1.41
CA VAL A 41 -17.83 8.31 1.99
C VAL A 41 -17.92 8.12 3.49
N ASP A 42 -18.51 9.04 4.24
CA ASP A 42 -18.56 8.94 5.70
C ASP A 42 -19.42 7.77 6.16
N ASN A 43 -20.56 7.55 5.52
CA ASN A 43 -21.47 6.46 5.86
C ASN A 43 -20.88 5.10 5.45
N VAL A 44 -20.28 5.04 4.26
CA VAL A 44 -19.55 3.85 3.78
C VAL A 44 -18.37 3.53 4.68
N PHE A 45 -17.56 4.54 5.04
CA PHE A 45 -16.41 4.38 5.91
C PHE A 45 -16.80 3.89 7.30
N ARG A 46 -17.88 4.42 7.87
CA ARG A 46 -18.41 3.94 9.16
C ARG A 46 -18.82 2.47 9.10
N HIS A 47 -19.46 2.05 8.01
CA HIS A 47 -19.88 0.66 7.82
C HIS A 47 -18.70 -0.29 7.55
N SER A 48 -17.67 0.20 6.86
CA SER A 48 -16.55 -0.62 6.39
C SER A 48 -15.27 -0.50 7.22
N ARG A 49 -15.27 0.33 8.27
CA ARG A 49 -14.14 0.54 9.19
C ARG A 49 -13.55 -0.77 9.71
N LYS A 50 -14.42 -1.72 10.07
CA LYS A 50 -14.01 -3.04 10.58
C LYS A 50 -13.24 -3.85 9.52
N ILE A 51 -13.70 -3.82 8.27
CA ILE A 51 -13.06 -4.49 7.13
C ILE A 51 -11.74 -3.81 6.77
N LEU A 52 -11.70 -2.47 6.80
CA LEU A 52 -10.48 -1.70 6.58
C LEU A 52 -9.38 -2.05 7.58
N TYR A 53 -9.70 -2.10 8.88
CA TYR A 53 -8.72 -2.53 9.90
C TYR A 53 -8.24 -3.96 9.68
N LEU A 54 -9.14 -4.86 9.30
CA LEU A 54 -8.81 -6.27 9.07
C LEU A 54 -7.92 -6.48 7.84
N LEU A 55 -8.07 -5.67 6.78
CA LEU A 55 -7.16 -5.64 5.64
C LEU A 55 -5.87 -4.85 5.90
N LEU A 56 -5.86 -3.91 6.85
CA LEU A 56 -4.67 -3.14 7.20
C LEU A 56 -3.61 -4.03 7.85
N ILE A 57 -4.01 -4.99 8.68
CA ILE A 57 -3.10 -5.93 9.37
C ILE A 57 -2.20 -6.69 8.37
N PRO A 58 -2.72 -7.43 7.37
CA PRO A 58 -1.88 -8.12 6.40
C PRO A 58 -1.08 -7.16 5.52
N ALA A 59 -1.63 -5.98 5.20
CA ALA A 59 -0.91 -4.95 4.45
C ALA A 59 0.33 -4.44 5.19
N VAL A 60 0.22 -4.19 6.50
CA VAL A 60 1.34 -3.78 7.36
C VAL A 60 2.38 -4.88 7.44
N LEU A 61 1.95 -6.14 7.61
CA LEU A 61 2.85 -7.29 7.67
C LEU A 61 3.64 -7.47 6.37
N ILE A 62 2.98 -7.42 5.21
CA ILE A 62 3.65 -7.51 3.90
C ILE A 62 4.63 -6.36 3.70
N THR A 63 4.23 -5.14 4.07
CA THR A 63 5.10 -3.95 3.97
C THR A 63 6.30 -4.08 4.90
N GLY A 64 6.14 -4.64 6.10
CA GLY A 64 7.23 -4.92 7.03
C GLY A 64 8.23 -5.94 6.48
N ILE A 65 7.75 -7.03 5.89
CA ILE A 65 8.61 -8.04 5.23
C ILE A 65 9.37 -7.41 4.05
N ALA A 66 8.68 -6.62 3.21
CA ALA A 66 9.31 -5.92 2.09
C ALA A 66 10.36 -4.90 2.56
N THR A 67 10.07 -4.16 3.63
CA THR A 67 10.99 -3.20 4.25
C THR A 67 12.23 -3.90 4.78
N TRP A 68 12.08 -5.02 5.50
CA TRP A 68 13.22 -5.82 5.98
C TRP A 68 14.07 -6.37 4.83
N SER A 69 13.42 -6.81 3.76
CA SER A 69 14.11 -7.29 2.56
C SER A 69 14.89 -6.17 1.87
N PHE A 70 14.30 -4.97 1.78
CA PHE A 70 14.94 -3.78 1.23
C PHE A 70 16.13 -3.30 2.08
N TYR A 71 16.00 -3.35 3.41
CA TYR A 71 17.10 -3.11 4.34
C TYR A 71 18.31 -4.02 4.07
N ASN A 72 18.08 -5.33 3.87
CA ASN A 72 19.15 -6.28 3.56
C ASN A 72 19.82 -6.00 2.20
N VAL A 73 19.06 -5.51 1.21
CA VAL A 73 19.61 -5.13 -0.10
C VAL A 73 20.47 -3.88 0.02
N LEU A 74 20.00 -2.86 0.74
CA LEU A 74 20.71 -1.60 0.97
C LEU A 74 22.00 -1.77 1.78
N THR A 75 21.96 -2.58 2.84
CA THR A 75 23.16 -2.92 3.64
C THR A 75 24.18 -3.68 2.80
N PHE A 76 23.76 -4.61 1.95
CA PHE A 76 24.66 -5.31 1.04
C PHE A 76 25.30 -4.39 -0.02
N CYS A 77 24.56 -3.37 -0.50
CA CYS A 77 25.10 -2.35 -1.40
C CYS A 77 26.06 -1.36 -0.72
N GLY A 78 26.35 -1.49 0.58
CA GLY A 78 27.27 -0.63 1.30
C GLY A 78 26.73 0.79 1.56
N ALA A 79 25.41 0.97 1.61
CA ALA A 79 24.81 2.25 1.94
C ALA A 79 25.21 2.69 3.37
N SER A 80 25.61 3.96 3.53
CA SER A 80 25.85 4.55 4.85
C SER A 80 24.57 4.55 5.69
N ASP A 81 24.69 4.31 7.01
CA ASP A 81 23.54 4.16 7.92
C ASP A 81 22.49 5.27 7.78
N LEU A 82 22.93 6.52 7.67
CA LEU A 82 22.04 7.68 7.57
C LEU A 82 21.23 7.68 6.26
N ILE A 83 21.90 7.37 5.14
CA ILE A 83 21.25 7.24 3.83
C ILE A 83 20.31 6.03 3.82
N LEU A 84 20.75 4.93 4.43
CA LEU A 84 19.97 3.70 4.52
C LEU A 84 18.64 3.92 5.23
N TYR A 85 18.64 4.56 6.41
CA TYR A 85 17.40 4.84 7.15
C TYR A 85 16.49 5.85 6.44
N ILE A 86 17.04 6.85 5.74
CA ILE A 86 16.23 7.81 4.96
C ILE A 86 15.51 7.11 3.82
N ILE A 87 16.22 6.28 3.03
CA ILE A 87 15.62 5.56 1.91
C ILE A 87 14.59 4.55 2.43
N LEU A 88 14.92 3.84 3.51
CA LEU A 88 14.01 2.87 4.12
C LEU A 88 12.73 3.52 4.65
N GLY A 89 12.86 4.64 5.39
CA GLY A 89 11.72 5.39 5.92
C GLY A 89 10.85 5.96 4.80
N THR A 90 11.46 6.52 3.76
CA THR A 90 10.74 7.03 2.58
C THR A 90 9.98 5.91 1.88
N PHE A 91 10.61 4.75 1.69
CA PHE A 91 9.99 3.57 1.10
C PHE A 91 8.80 3.09 1.92
N THR A 92 8.95 2.91 3.23
CA THR A 92 7.87 2.46 4.12
C THR A 92 6.71 3.45 4.14
N CYS A 93 6.96 4.75 4.29
CA CYS A 93 5.92 5.78 4.26
C CYS A 93 5.17 5.81 2.93
N TYR A 94 5.89 5.73 1.81
CA TYR A 94 5.28 5.71 0.48
C TYR A 94 4.42 4.47 0.28
N SER A 95 4.94 3.28 0.61
CA SER A 95 4.20 2.02 0.48
C SER A 95 2.95 1.98 1.34
N MET A 96 3.04 2.44 2.59
CA MET A 96 1.88 2.51 3.50
C MET A 96 0.79 3.46 2.95
N THR A 97 1.19 4.59 2.39
CA THR A 97 0.25 5.57 1.81
C THR A 97 -0.46 5.00 0.59
N VAL A 98 0.27 4.36 -0.33
CA VAL A 98 -0.32 3.76 -1.54
C VAL A 98 -1.25 2.60 -1.19
N ILE A 99 -0.86 1.74 -0.25
CA ILE A 99 -1.68 0.60 0.15
C ILE A 99 -2.94 1.09 0.86
N ALA A 100 -2.84 2.07 1.76
CA ALA A 100 -4.01 2.66 2.43
C ALA A 100 -4.99 3.27 1.43
N ALA A 101 -4.49 4.05 0.45
CA ALA A 101 -5.31 4.64 -0.60
C ALA A 101 -5.98 3.57 -1.48
N PHE A 102 -5.25 2.52 -1.84
CA PHE A 102 -5.79 1.41 -2.64
C PHE A 102 -6.87 0.63 -1.88
N LEU A 103 -6.62 0.28 -0.61
CA LEU A 103 -7.58 -0.40 0.25
C LEU A 103 -8.86 0.42 0.43
N PHE A 104 -8.71 1.73 0.65
CA PHE A 104 -9.82 2.65 0.75
C PHE A 104 -10.67 2.66 -0.53
N CYS A 105 -10.05 2.82 -1.70
CA CYS A 105 -10.76 2.75 -2.98
C CYS A 105 -11.49 1.42 -3.19
N LYS A 106 -10.86 0.29 -2.84
CA LYS A 106 -11.47 -1.04 -2.99
C LYS A 106 -12.68 -1.24 -2.09
N VAL A 107 -12.58 -0.78 -0.84
CA VAL A 107 -13.70 -0.81 0.10
C VAL A 107 -14.85 0.06 -0.39
N LEU A 108 -14.52 1.21 -0.98
CA LEU A 108 -15.50 2.15 -1.49
C LEU A 108 -16.21 1.62 -2.74
N GLN A 109 -15.48 0.93 -3.63
CA GLN A 109 -16.06 0.17 -4.75
C GLN A 109 -16.98 -0.96 -4.26
N LEU A 110 -16.53 -1.73 -3.26
CA LEU A 110 -17.33 -2.82 -2.70
C LEU A 110 -18.64 -2.30 -2.08
N ALA A 111 -18.57 -1.16 -1.41
CA ALA A 111 -19.73 -0.53 -0.81
C ALA A 111 -20.69 0.07 -1.85
N ALA A 112 -20.18 0.72 -2.90
CA ALA A 112 -20.99 1.18 -4.03
C ALA A 112 -21.73 0.02 -4.70
N HIS A 113 -21.02 -1.07 -5.00
CA HIS A 113 -21.62 -2.27 -5.57
C HIS A 113 -22.69 -2.89 -4.65
N LYS A 114 -22.46 -2.92 -3.33
CA LYS A 114 -23.49 -3.39 -2.37
C LYS A 114 -24.69 -2.44 -2.28
N ALA A 115 -24.51 -1.15 -2.57
CA ALA A 115 -25.58 -0.16 -2.61
C ALA A 115 -26.33 -0.12 -3.95
N GLY A 116 -25.93 -0.93 -4.94
CA GLY A 116 -26.56 -0.97 -6.28
C GLY A 116 -26.18 0.21 -7.18
N LEU A 117 -25.08 0.90 -6.88
CA LEU A 117 -24.44 1.94 -7.70
C LEU A 117 -23.32 1.34 -8.55
#